data_AF-H9EYU1-F1
#
_entry.id   AF-H9EYU1-F1
#
_cell.length_a   1.000
_cell.length_b   1.000
_cell.length_c   1.000
_cell.angle_alpha   90.00
_cell.angle_beta   90.00
_cell.angle_gamma   90.00
#
_symmetry.space_group_name_H-M   'P 1'
#
loop_
_entity.id
_entity.type
_entity.pdbx_description
1 polymer ?
#
loop_
_entity_poly.entity_id
_entity_poly.type
_entity_poly.pdbx_seq_one_letter_code
_entity_poly.pdbx_strand_id
1 'polypeptide(L)'
;MASGREERPPWRLGRLPLLLCLLLLRSSARAAHIKKAEATTTTTSAGAEAAEGQFDRYYHEEELGSALREAAAAGPPGLARLFSIGRSVEGRPLWVLRLTAGLGSLIPEGDAGPDAAGPDAAGPLVPGRPQVKLVGNMHGDETVSRQVLIYLARELAAGYRRGDPRLVRLLNTTDVSLLPSLNPDG
;
A
#
# COMPACT_ATOMS: atom_id res chain seq x y z
N MET A 1 53.24 51.35 -26.39
CA MET A 1 54.09 51.36 -25.18
C MET A 1 53.22 50.87 -24.03
N ALA A 2 53.70 49.86 -23.29
CA ALA A 2 53.38 49.42 -21.91
C ALA A 2 51.93 49.58 -21.41
N SER A 3 51.25 48.63 -20.79
CA SER A 3 51.66 47.55 -19.90
C SER A 3 50.35 47.00 -19.32
N GLY A 4 50.27 45.70 -19.00
CA GLY A 4 49.18 45.21 -18.15
C GLY A 4 48.87 43.74 -18.33
N ARG A 5 49.74 42.88 -17.80
CA ARG A 5 49.41 41.48 -17.48
C ARG A 5 48.31 41.50 -16.41
N GLU A 6 47.18 40.87 -16.68
CA GLU A 6 46.26 40.47 -15.61
C GLU A 6 46.49 39.00 -15.28
N GLU A 7 47.02 38.81 -14.08
CA GLU A 7 47.47 37.55 -13.52
C GLU A 7 46.28 36.73 -12.99
N ARG A 8 46.33 35.42 -13.23
CA ARG A 8 45.39 34.45 -12.69
C ARG A 8 45.52 34.38 -11.17
N PRO A 9 44.43 34.28 -10.39
CA PRO A 9 44.54 34.20 -8.94
C PRO A 9 45.13 32.85 -8.52
N PRO A 10 46.02 32.83 -7.50
CA PRO A 10 46.66 31.60 -7.04
C PRO A 10 45.69 30.77 -6.20
N TRP A 11 45.59 29.50 -6.56
CA TRP A 11 45.08 28.41 -5.75
C TRP A 11 45.76 28.44 -4.37
N ARG A 12 45.01 28.85 -3.34
CA ARG A 12 45.46 28.76 -1.95
C ARG A 12 45.22 27.35 -1.43
N LEU A 13 46.24 26.51 -1.51
CA LEU A 13 46.37 25.36 -0.62
C LEU A 13 46.72 25.88 0.78
N GLY A 14 45.90 25.55 1.77
CA GLY A 14 46.28 25.70 3.17
C GLY A 14 45.21 26.32 4.05
N ARG A 15 44.38 25.46 4.65
CA ARG A 15 43.85 25.50 6.03
C ARG A 15 42.61 24.59 6.14
N LEU A 16 42.79 23.30 5.85
CA LEU A 16 41.90 22.25 6.35
C LEU A 16 42.76 21.19 7.04
N PRO A 17 43.08 21.36 8.34
CA PRO A 17 43.12 20.18 9.19
C PRO A 17 42.68 20.50 10.63
N LEU A 18 41.51 21.12 10.83
CA LEU A 18 40.95 21.26 12.19
C LEU A 18 39.49 20.84 12.33
N LEU A 19 38.72 20.73 11.24
CA LEU A 19 37.33 20.25 11.33
C LEU A 19 37.20 18.72 11.23
N LEU A 20 38.23 18.01 10.75
CA LEU A 20 38.23 16.54 10.66
C LEU A 20 38.57 15.86 12.01
N CYS A 21 39.24 16.56 12.92
CA CYS A 21 39.56 16.03 14.27
C CYS A 21 38.40 16.14 15.28
N LEU A 22 37.35 16.92 15.00
CA LEU A 22 36.15 17.00 15.85
C LEU A 22 35.09 15.94 15.52
N LEU A 23 35.24 15.22 14.40
CA LEU A 23 34.33 14.15 13.98
C LEU A 23 34.79 12.74 14.39
N LEU A 24 35.98 12.61 14.99
CA LEU A 24 36.50 11.33 15.50
C LEU A 24 36.43 11.19 17.03
N LEU A 25 35.95 12.20 17.77
CA LEU A 25 35.71 12.14 19.22
C LEU A 25 34.25 11.85 19.63
N ARG A 26 33.37 11.46 18.69
CA ARG A 26 32.01 11.00 19.00
C ARG A 26 31.74 9.53 18.71
N SER A 27 32.80 8.74 18.48
CA SER A 27 32.68 7.29 18.39
C SER A 27 33.07 6.65 19.73
N SER A 28 32.13 6.63 20.68
CA SER A 28 32.21 5.70 21.81
C SER A 28 31.63 4.37 21.35
N ALA A 29 32.43 3.56 20.64
CA ALA A 29 32.13 2.15 20.43
C ALA A 29 32.16 1.44 21.78
N ARG A 30 31.01 1.33 22.45
CA ARG A 30 30.85 0.51 23.65
C ARG A 30 30.40 -0.89 23.19
N ALA A 31 31.34 -1.83 23.20
CA ALA A 31 31.03 -3.24 22.99
C ALA A 31 30.10 -3.71 24.11
N ALA A 32 28.84 -4.03 23.78
CA ALA A 32 27.88 -4.59 24.71
C ALA A 32 28.10 -6.10 24.80
N HIS A 33 28.67 -6.53 25.93
CA HIS A 33 28.78 -7.92 26.34
C HIS A 33 27.37 -8.46 26.64
N ILE A 34 26.82 -9.32 25.76
CA ILE A 34 25.52 -9.94 25.96
C ILE A 34 25.61 -10.92 27.13
N LYS A 35 25.09 -10.51 28.29
CA LYS A 35 24.71 -11.45 29.36
C LYS A 35 23.24 -11.82 29.13
N LYS A 36 22.98 -13.12 29.05
CA LYS A 36 21.64 -13.71 28.97
C LYS A 36 20.82 -13.26 30.18
N ALA A 37 19.82 -12.40 29.96
CA ALA A 37 18.86 -11.98 30.97
C ALA A 37 17.53 -12.68 30.71
N GLU A 38 17.00 -13.30 31.75
CA GLU A 38 15.73 -14.01 31.78
C GLU A 38 14.57 -13.02 31.61
N ALA A 39 13.55 -13.42 30.85
CA ALA A 39 12.40 -12.59 30.53
C ALA A 39 11.55 -12.31 31.78
N THR A 40 11.55 -11.06 32.23
CA THR A 40 10.56 -10.52 33.16
C THR A 40 9.66 -9.57 32.38
N THR A 41 8.41 -9.99 32.17
CA THR A 41 7.38 -9.24 31.45
C THR A 41 6.97 -8.01 32.25
N THR A 42 7.54 -6.85 31.90
CA THR A 42 7.06 -5.56 32.40
C THR A 42 6.18 -4.94 31.31
N THR A 43 4.87 -5.07 31.47
CA THR A 43 3.86 -4.41 30.65
C THR A 43 3.96 -2.90 30.88
N THR A 44 4.65 -2.19 30.00
CA THR A 44 4.54 -0.73 29.89
C THR A 44 3.49 -0.44 28.82
N SER A 45 2.34 0.09 29.23
CA SER A 45 1.30 0.57 28.33
C SER A 45 1.76 1.87 27.66
N ALA A 46 2.35 1.76 26.47
CA ALA A 46 2.53 2.87 25.56
C ALA A 46 1.25 3.05 24.72
N GLY A 47 0.86 4.30 24.51
CA GLY A 47 -0.41 4.71 23.92
C GLY A 47 -0.71 4.07 22.56
N ALA A 48 -2.00 3.85 22.34
CA ALA A 48 -2.54 3.29 21.11
C ALA A 48 -2.28 4.23 19.91
N GLU A 49 -1.19 3.99 19.18
CA GLU A 49 -1.21 4.16 17.73
C GLU A 49 -2.23 3.16 17.16
N ALA A 50 -3.16 3.63 16.33
CA ALA A 50 -4.09 2.76 15.63
C ALA A 50 -3.29 1.71 14.85
N ALA A 51 -3.50 0.43 15.17
CA ALA A 51 -2.72 -0.69 14.66
C ALA A 51 -2.47 -0.62 13.15
N GLU A 52 -1.23 -0.31 12.76
CA GLU A 52 -0.71 -0.56 11.41
C GLU A 52 -0.96 -2.03 11.05
N GLY A 53 -1.32 -2.28 9.79
CA GLY A 53 -1.86 -3.55 9.30
C GLY A 53 -1.13 -4.78 9.81
N GLN A 54 -1.78 -5.51 10.71
CA GLN A 54 -1.33 -6.83 11.11
C GLN A 54 -1.55 -7.80 9.93
N PHE A 55 -0.45 -8.27 9.35
CA PHE A 55 -0.40 -9.19 8.21
C PHE A 55 -0.19 -10.64 8.67
N ASP A 56 -0.87 -11.06 9.74
CA ASP A 56 -0.51 -12.24 10.53
C ASP A 56 -1.45 -13.44 10.35
N ARG A 57 -2.45 -13.33 9.45
CA ARG A 57 -3.38 -14.44 9.18
C ARG A 57 -3.68 -14.65 7.69
N TYR A 58 -4.24 -15.83 7.40
CA TYR A 58 -4.81 -16.17 6.11
C TYR A 58 -6.34 -16.05 6.17
N TYR A 59 -6.93 -15.32 5.22
CA TYR A 59 -8.38 -15.27 5.03
C TYR A 59 -8.89 -16.50 4.27
N HIS A 60 -9.96 -17.09 4.80
CA HIS A 60 -10.75 -18.09 4.08
C HIS A 60 -11.65 -17.42 3.03
N GLU A 61 -12.19 -18.21 2.10
CA GLU A 61 -13.02 -17.68 0.99
C GLU A 61 -14.31 -17.03 1.51
N GLU A 62 -14.88 -17.58 2.58
CA GLU A 62 -16.10 -17.09 3.23
C GLU A 62 -15.88 -15.70 3.85
N GLU A 63 -14.64 -15.37 4.23
CA GLU A 63 -14.25 -14.08 4.80
C GLU A 63 -13.82 -13.07 3.73
N LEU A 64 -13.63 -13.49 2.46
CA LEU A 64 -13.03 -12.62 1.44
C LEU A 64 -13.88 -11.37 1.17
N GLY A 65 -15.20 -11.54 1.10
CA GLY A 65 -16.12 -10.43 0.86
C GLY A 65 -16.15 -9.41 2.01
N SER A 66 -16.05 -9.85 3.27
CA SER A 66 -15.97 -8.93 4.42
C SER A 66 -14.61 -8.23 4.46
N ALA A 67 -13.51 -8.97 4.27
CA ALA A 67 -12.16 -8.41 4.25
C ALA A 67 -11.99 -7.32 3.18
N LEU A 68 -12.54 -7.53 1.98
CA LEU A 68 -12.48 -6.51 0.91
C LEU A 68 -13.38 -5.30 1.21
N ARG A 69 -14.52 -5.48 1.88
CA ARG A 69 -15.38 -4.37 2.31
C ARG A 69 -14.70 -3.54 3.38
N GLU A 70 -14.02 -4.18 4.33
CA GLU A 70 -13.19 -3.50 5.34
C GLU A 70 -12.03 -2.74 4.70
N ALA A 71 -11.33 -3.35 3.73
CA ALA A 71 -10.29 -2.67 2.96
C ALA A 71 -10.84 -1.45 2.21
N ALA A 72 -12.00 -1.56 1.55
CA ALA A 72 -12.66 -0.44 0.88
C ALA A 72 -12.99 0.70 1.87
N ALA A 73 -13.50 0.35 3.05
CA ALA A 73 -13.85 1.27 4.12
C ALA A 73 -12.64 1.95 4.78
N ALA A 74 -11.41 1.52 4.49
CA ALA A 74 -10.19 2.19 4.91
C ALA A 74 -9.84 3.44 4.07
N GLY A 75 -10.50 3.64 2.92
CA GLY A 75 -10.35 4.81 2.04
C GLY A 75 -11.52 5.81 2.15
N PRO A 76 -11.40 7.02 1.59
CA PRO A 76 -12.53 7.96 1.52
C PRO A 76 -13.69 7.40 0.67
N PRO A 77 -14.95 7.84 0.91
CA PRO A 77 -16.09 7.45 0.08
C PRO A 77 -15.86 7.73 -1.40
N GLY A 78 -16.28 6.80 -2.27
CA GLY A 78 -16.11 6.95 -3.72
C GLY A 78 -14.68 6.72 -4.23
N LEU A 79 -13.77 6.21 -3.39
CA LEU A 79 -12.46 5.73 -3.84
C LEU A 79 -12.52 4.27 -4.33
N ALA A 80 -13.32 3.44 -3.67
CA ALA A 80 -13.34 2.00 -3.88
C ALA A 80 -14.75 1.49 -4.16
N ARG A 81 -14.84 0.48 -5.02
CA ARG A 81 -16.08 -0.22 -5.35
C ARG A 81 -15.84 -1.73 -5.32
N LEU A 82 -16.61 -2.42 -4.48
CA LEU A 82 -16.61 -3.88 -4.39
C LEU A 82 -17.80 -4.42 -5.19
N PHE A 83 -17.54 -5.38 -6.06
CA PHE A 83 -18.57 -6.06 -6.86
C PHE A 83 -18.12 -7.47 -7.20
N SER A 84 -19.02 -8.27 -7.76
CA SER A 84 -18.70 -9.60 -8.28
C SER A 84 -18.65 -9.59 -9.81
N ILE A 85 -17.71 -10.32 -10.40
CA ILE A 85 -17.67 -10.56 -11.87
C ILE A 85 -18.37 -11.85 -12.29
N GLY A 86 -18.99 -12.57 -11.34
CA GLY A 86 -19.69 -13.82 -11.61
C GLY A 86 -19.65 -14.77 -10.42
N ARG A 87 -19.88 -16.05 -10.70
CA ARG A 87 -19.81 -17.12 -9.71
C ARG A 87 -18.92 -18.24 -10.23
N SER A 88 -18.28 -18.94 -9.30
CA SER A 88 -17.54 -20.16 -9.55
C SER A 88 -18.46 -21.35 -9.84
N VAL A 89 -17.89 -22.54 -10.02
CA VAL A 89 -18.67 -23.77 -10.28
C VAL A 89 -19.51 -24.13 -9.05
N GLU A 90 -18.97 -23.96 -7.85
CA GLU A 90 -19.70 -24.17 -6.59
C GLU A 90 -20.58 -22.96 -6.19
N GLY A 91 -20.69 -21.95 -7.05
CA GLY A 91 -21.58 -20.79 -6.81
C GLY A 91 -20.97 -19.68 -5.95
N ARG A 92 -19.67 -19.76 -5.62
CA ARG A 92 -18.95 -18.77 -4.82
C ARG A 92 -18.71 -17.49 -5.65
N PRO A 93 -18.91 -16.29 -5.08
CA PRO A 93 -18.75 -15.03 -5.80
C PRO A 93 -17.28 -14.75 -6.16
N LEU A 94 -17.04 -14.26 -7.38
CA LEU A 94 -15.71 -13.80 -7.80
C LEU A 94 -15.54 -12.31 -7.49
N TRP A 95 -15.06 -12.01 -6.28
CA TRP A 95 -14.94 -10.65 -5.78
C TRP A 95 -13.86 -9.82 -6.47
N VAL A 96 -14.24 -8.62 -6.92
CA VAL A 96 -13.32 -7.60 -7.43
C VAL A 96 -13.48 -6.31 -6.62
N LEU A 97 -12.35 -5.79 -6.13
CA LEU A 97 -12.28 -4.45 -5.56
C LEU A 97 -11.60 -3.52 -6.56
N ARG A 98 -12.35 -2.58 -7.11
CA ARG A 98 -11.84 -1.49 -7.95
C ARG A 98 -11.50 -0.29 -7.08
N LEU A 99 -10.31 0.27 -7.22
CA LEU A 99 -9.83 1.48 -6.54
C LEU A 99 -9.38 2.52 -7.55
N THR A 100 -10.03 3.68 -7.56
CA THR A 100 -9.63 4.84 -8.36
C THR A 100 -10.32 6.11 -7.85
N ALA A 101 -9.63 7.24 -7.87
CA ALA A 101 -10.16 8.47 -7.29
C ALA A 101 -11.29 9.07 -8.13
N GLY A 102 -12.42 9.44 -7.54
CA GLY A 102 -13.50 10.09 -8.30
C GLY A 102 -14.45 9.12 -9.00
N LEU A 103 -14.66 7.92 -8.46
CA LEU A 103 -15.79 7.06 -8.86
C LEU A 103 -17.16 7.66 -8.50
N GLY A 104 -17.17 8.74 -7.71
CA GLY A 104 -18.37 9.35 -7.16
C GLY A 104 -19.01 8.49 -6.06
N SER A 105 -20.00 9.05 -5.38
CA SER A 105 -20.79 8.37 -4.34
C SER A 105 -21.92 7.51 -4.93
N LEU A 106 -22.00 7.36 -6.25
CA LEU A 106 -23.09 6.67 -6.92
C LEU A 106 -22.92 5.16 -6.72
N ILE A 107 -23.48 4.64 -5.63
CA ILE A 107 -24.10 3.32 -5.67
C ILE A 107 -25.06 3.37 -6.86
N PRO A 108 -24.97 2.47 -7.86
CA PRO A 108 -25.95 2.44 -8.94
C PRO A 108 -27.35 2.44 -8.33
N GLU A 109 -28.18 3.43 -8.66
CA GLU A 109 -29.59 3.37 -8.27
C GLU A 109 -30.24 2.23 -9.04
N GLY A 110 -30.72 1.24 -8.30
CA GLY A 110 -31.27 -0.01 -8.82
C GLY A 110 -30.52 -1.18 -8.21
N ASP A 111 -31.19 -1.91 -7.31
CA ASP A 111 -31.16 -3.37 -7.00
C ASP A 111 -29.84 -4.16 -7.07
N ALA A 112 -28.72 -3.48 -7.24
CA ALA A 112 -27.36 -3.97 -7.23
C ALA A 112 -26.97 -4.16 -5.77
N GLY A 113 -27.52 -5.21 -5.16
CA GLY A 113 -26.96 -5.78 -3.94
C GLY A 113 -25.47 -6.12 -4.14
N PRO A 114 -24.77 -6.55 -3.09
CA PRO A 114 -23.38 -7.03 -3.21
C PRO A 114 -23.20 -8.14 -4.27
N ASP A 115 -24.31 -8.73 -4.73
CA ASP A 115 -24.40 -9.79 -5.73
C ASP A 115 -24.63 -9.27 -7.16
N ALA A 116 -24.58 -7.95 -7.38
CA ALA A 116 -24.66 -7.34 -8.70
C ALA A 116 -23.49 -7.82 -9.56
N ALA A 117 -23.70 -8.95 -10.22
CA ALA A 117 -22.73 -9.57 -11.09
C ALA A 117 -22.83 -8.89 -12.47
N GLY A 118 -21.71 -8.38 -12.97
CA GLY A 118 -21.65 -7.87 -14.33
C GLY A 118 -20.76 -6.64 -14.51
N PRO A 119 -20.46 -6.27 -15.77
CA PRO A 119 -19.57 -5.15 -16.09
C PRO A 119 -20.10 -3.81 -15.56
N ASP A 120 -21.41 -3.65 -15.44
CA ASP A 120 -22.05 -2.41 -14.99
C ASP A 120 -21.81 -2.17 -13.48
N ALA A 121 -21.63 -3.24 -12.71
CA ALA A 121 -21.36 -3.16 -11.28
C ALA A 121 -20.00 -2.50 -10.98
N ALA A 122 -19.05 -2.56 -11.91
CA ALA A 122 -17.77 -1.86 -11.78
C ALA A 122 -17.93 -0.34 -11.79
N GLY A 123 -19.02 0.20 -12.33
CA GLY A 123 -19.23 1.62 -12.58
C GLY A 123 -18.49 2.14 -13.82
N PRO A 124 -18.71 3.41 -14.21
CA PRO A 124 -18.14 3.97 -15.43
C PRO A 124 -16.61 4.02 -15.39
N LEU A 125 -15.98 3.90 -16.55
CA LEU A 125 -14.54 4.14 -16.71
C LEU A 125 -14.24 5.64 -16.58
N VAL A 126 -13.08 5.97 -16.03
CA VAL A 126 -12.60 7.35 -15.97
C VAL A 126 -11.73 7.61 -17.21
N PRO A 127 -12.14 8.51 -18.13
CA PRO A 127 -11.38 8.78 -19.34
C PRO A 127 -9.93 9.20 -19.06
N GLY A 128 -9.00 8.73 -19.89
CA GLY A 128 -7.57 9.04 -19.77
C GLY A 128 -6.83 8.30 -18.66
N ARG A 129 -7.51 7.41 -17.90
CA ARG A 129 -6.84 6.55 -16.91
C ARG A 129 -6.58 5.15 -17.46
N PRO A 130 -5.32 4.68 -17.48
CA PRO A 130 -5.04 3.27 -17.73
C PRO A 130 -5.63 2.38 -16.64
N GLN A 131 -6.03 1.18 -17.04
CA GLN A 131 -6.55 0.15 -16.14
C GLN A 131 -5.48 -0.92 -15.87
N VAL A 132 -5.31 -1.30 -14.62
CA VAL A 132 -4.43 -2.38 -14.18
C VAL A 132 -5.26 -3.37 -13.38
N LYS A 133 -5.19 -4.65 -13.75
CA LYS A 133 -5.82 -5.73 -13.01
C LYS A 133 -4.75 -6.63 -12.38
N LEU A 134 -4.88 -6.88 -11.08
CA LEU A 134 -4.06 -7.85 -10.37
C LEU A 134 -4.95 -9.02 -9.95
N VAL A 135 -4.51 -10.23 -10.28
CA VAL A 135 -5.26 -11.47 -10.04
C VAL A 135 -4.40 -12.41 -9.22
N GLY A 136 -4.99 -12.98 -8.18
CA GLY A 136 -4.35 -13.97 -7.32
C GLY A 136 -5.13 -15.28 -7.32
N ASN A 137 -4.46 -16.31 -6.79
CA ASN A 137 -5.03 -17.62 -6.49
C ASN A 137 -5.79 -18.20 -7.68
N MET A 138 -5.06 -18.30 -8.79
CA MET A 138 -5.55 -18.96 -10.00
C MET A 138 -5.35 -20.47 -9.90
N HIS A 139 -4.30 -20.90 -9.21
CA HIS A 139 -4.15 -22.25 -8.70
C HIS A 139 -4.58 -22.27 -7.22
N GLY A 140 -5.27 -23.32 -6.79
CA GLY A 140 -5.89 -23.43 -5.46
C GLY A 140 -4.89 -23.42 -4.29
N ASP A 141 -3.66 -23.86 -4.56
CA ASP A 141 -2.55 -23.94 -3.60
C ASP A 141 -1.76 -22.61 -3.45
N GLU A 142 -2.09 -21.56 -4.21
CA GLU A 142 -1.44 -20.25 -4.16
C GLU A 142 -1.98 -19.33 -3.05
N THR A 143 -2.05 -19.83 -1.82
CA THR A 143 -2.69 -19.15 -0.68
C THR A 143 -2.14 -17.75 -0.39
N VAL A 144 -0.84 -17.53 -0.59
CA VAL A 144 -0.15 -16.25 -0.32
C VAL A 144 -0.65 -15.13 -1.23
N SER A 145 -0.90 -15.42 -2.51
CA SER A 145 -1.28 -14.40 -3.49
C SER A 145 -2.61 -13.72 -3.14
N ARG A 146 -3.58 -14.50 -2.64
CA ARG A 146 -4.86 -14.00 -2.11
C ARG A 146 -4.63 -12.98 -0.99
N GLN A 147 -3.77 -13.33 -0.02
CA GLN A 147 -3.49 -12.45 1.12
C GLN A 147 -2.82 -11.16 0.69
N VAL A 148 -1.81 -11.25 -0.17
CA VAL A 148 -1.08 -10.07 -0.69
C VAL A 148 -2.04 -9.08 -1.34
N LEU A 149 -3.03 -9.54 -2.10
CA LEU A 149 -4.00 -8.65 -2.74
C LEU A 149 -5.00 -8.03 -1.77
N ILE A 150 -5.43 -8.75 -0.72
CA ILE A 150 -6.28 -8.19 0.34
C ILE A 150 -5.52 -7.08 1.11
N TYR A 151 -4.24 -7.33 1.40
CA TYR A 151 -3.40 -6.35 2.10
C TYR A 151 -3.05 -5.16 1.23
N LEU A 152 -2.78 -5.38 -0.05
CA LEU A 152 -2.59 -4.31 -1.02
C LEU A 152 -3.85 -3.44 -1.12
N ALA A 153 -5.04 -4.03 -1.17
CA ALA A 153 -6.30 -3.29 -1.17
C ALA A 153 -6.41 -2.33 0.02
N ARG A 154 -6.14 -2.85 1.24
CA ARG A 154 -6.16 -2.04 2.47
C ARG A 154 -5.13 -0.93 2.43
N GLU A 155 -3.89 -1.20 2.01
CA GLU A 155 -2.85 -0.17 1.95
C GLU A 155 -3.11 0.89 0.88
N LEU A 156 -3.62 0.52 -0.30
CA LEU A 156 -4.02 1.49 -1.32
C LEU A 156 -5.10 2.45 -0.77
N ALA A 157 -6.13 1.90 -0.12
CA ALA A 157 -7.23 2.68 0.42
C ALA A 157 -6.81 3.54 1.63
N ALA A 158 -6.15 2.95 2.63
CA ALA A 158 -5.69 3.63 3.83
C ALA A 158 -4.60 4.65 3.50
N GLY A 159 -3.63 4.29 2.67
CA GLY A 159 -2.55 5.17 2.26
C GLY A 159 -3.03 6.38 1.44
N TYR A 160 -4.06 6.20 0.60
CA TYR A 160 -4.73 7.34 -0.04
C TYR A 160 -5.37 8.27 0.98
N ARG A 161 -6.08 7.73 1.99
CA ARG A 161 -6.68 8.52 3.08
C ARG A 161 -5.62 9.27 3.90
N ARG A 162 -4.48 8.62 4.18
CA ARG A 162 -3.34 9.24 4.87
C ARG A 162 -2.67 10.34 4.05
N GLY A 163 -2.95 10.43 2.75
CA GLY A 163 -2.33 11.41 1.86
C GLY A 163 -0.92 11.01 1.41
N ASP A 164 -0.59 9.71 1.37
CA ASP A 164 0.69 9.25 0.84
C ASP A 164 0.86 9.72 -0.62
N PRO A 165 1.88 10.54 -0.96
CA PRO A 165 2.04 11.12 -2.29
C PRO A 165 2.12 10.09 -3.42
N ARG A 166 2.68 8.90 -3.15
CA ARG A 166 2.81 7.83 -4.16
C ARG A 166 1.46 7.19 -4.45
N LEU A 167 0.69 6.89 -3.40
CA LEU A 167 -0.60 6.20 -3.52
C LEU A 167 -1.70 7.15 -4.00
N VAL A 168 -1.67 8.40 -3.53
CA VAL A 168 -2.52 9.48 -4.05
C VAL A 168 -2.29 9.67 -5.54
N ARG A 169 -1.02 9.77 -5.97
CA ARG A 169 -0.71 9.88 -7.41
C ARG A 169 -1.22 8.66 -8.18
N LEU A 170 -0.91 7.45 -7.71
CA LEU A 170 -1.30 6.20 -8.36
C LEU A 170 -2.82 6.13 -8.60
N LEU A 171 -3.64 6.33 -7.55
CA LEU A 171 -5.10 6.19 -7.68
C LEU A 171 -5.77 7.39 -8.38
N ASN A 172 -5.09 8.53 -8.50
CA ASN A 172 -5.55 9.66 -9.31
C ASN A 172 -5.25 9.51 -10.81
N THR A 173 -4.25 8.71 -11.17
CA THR A 173 -3.84 8.50 -12.57
C THR A 173 -4.24 7.14 -13.12
N THR A 174 -4.48 6.15 -12.27
CA THR A 174 -4.66 4.75 -12.66
C THR A 174 -5.92 4.18 -12.03
N ASP A 175 -6.54 3.26 -12.75
CA ASP A 175 -7.67 2.48 -12.27
C ASP A 175 -7.19 1.06 -11.92
N VAL A 176 -7.27 0.70 -10.64
CA VAL A 176 -6.70 -0.56 -10.13
C VAL A 176 -7.83 -1.50 -9.76
N SER A 177 -7.88 -2.67 -10.38
CA SER A 177 -8.82 -3.73 -10.06
C SER A 177 -8.11 -4.92 -9.43
N LEU A 178 -8.53 -5.32 -8.24
CA LEU A 178 -7.94 -6.44 -7.49
C LEU A 178 -8.94 -7.60 -7.45
N LEU A 179 -8.51 -8.77 -7.92
CA LEU A 179 -9.25 -10.04 -7.84
C LEU A 179 -8.41 -11.03 -7.01
N PRO A 180 -8.62 -11.10 -5.67
CA PRO A 180 -7.77 -11.90 -4.81
C PRO A 180 -7.87 -13.42 -5.02
N SER A 181 -9.02 -13.90 -5.51
CA SER A 181 -9.35 -15.32 -5.65
C SER A 181 -10.04 -15.54 -7.00
N LEU A 182 -9.28 -16.01 -8.00
CA LEU A 182 -9.86 -16.41 -9.29
C LEU A 182 -10.43 -17.82 -9.23
N ASN A 183 -9.83 -18.69 -8.42
CA ASN A 183 -10.29 -20.06 -8.19
C ASN A 183 -10.75 -20.25 -6.74
N PRO A 184 -11.93 -19.74 -6.37
CA PRO A 184 -12.43 -19.84 -5.00
C PRO A 184 -12.88 -21.25 -4.60
N ASP A 185 -13.03 -22.17 -5.54
CA ASP A 185 -13.46 -23.56 -5.30
C ASP A 185 -12.29 -24.50 -4.96
N GLY A 186 -11.07 -24.15 -5.39
CA GLY A 186 -9.87 -24.96 -5.24
C GLY A 186 -9.03 -24.69 -4.01
#